data_AF-A0A5K1DSY7-F1
#
_entry.id   AF-A0A5K1DSY7-F1
#
_cell.length_a   1.000
_cell.length_b   1.000
_cell.length_c   1.000
_cell.angle_alpha   90.00
_cell.angle_beta   90.00
_cell.angle_gamma   90.00
#
_symmetry.space_group_name_H-M   'P 1'
#
loop_
_entity.id
_entity.type
_entity.pdbx_description
1 polymer ?
#
loop_
_entity_poly.entity_id
_entity_poly.type
_entity_poly.pdbx_seq_one_letter_code
_entity_poly.pdbx_strand_id
1 'polypeptide(L)' 'GYLDEQFKQVQMLQDANTPGFMADLITLYCQDSERILAEISQA' A
#
# COMPACT_ATOMS: atom_id res chain seq x y z
N GLY A 1 -1.38 6.34 15.55
CA GLY A 1 -0.25 6.48 14.60
C GLY A 1 -0.79 6.44 13.19
N TYR A 2 0.01 6.79 12.19
CA TYR A 2 -0.40 6.79 10.77
C TYR A 2 -0.68 5.40 10.19
N LEU A 3 -0.22 4.35 10.86
CA LEU A 3 -0.39 2.95 10.47
C LEU A 3 -1.01 2.18 11.64
N ASP A 4 -1.85 1.22 11.32
CA ASP A 4 -2.62 0.43 12.29
C ASP A 4 -2.24 -1.05 12.26
N GLU A 5 -3.08 -1.87 12.90
CA GLU A 5 -2.86 -3.31 13.00
C GLU A 5 -2.99 -4.04 11.66
N GLN A 6 -3.78 -3.53 10.71
CA GLN A 6 -3.85 -4.13 9.38
C GLN A 6 -2.52 -4.01 8.65
N PHE A 7 -1.81 -2.89 8.78
CA PHE A 7 -0.48 -2.75 8.21
C PHE A 7 0.50 -3.80 8.75
N LYS A 8 0.42 -4.12 10.05
CA LYS A 8 1.23 -5.19 10.65
C LYS A 8 0.87 -6.56 10.10
N GLN A 9 -0.42 -6.85 9.92
CA GLN A 9 -0.88 -8.11 9.34
C GLN A 9 -0.36 -8.28 7.90
N VAL A 10 -0.38 -7.20 7.10
CA VAL A 10 0.15 -7.23 5.72
C VAL A 10 1.67 -7.41 5.72
N GLN A 11 2.41 -6.78 6.64
CA GLN A 11 3.85 -7.03 6.80
C GLN A 11 4.18 -8.49 7.12
N MET A 12 3.34 -9.17 7.91
CA MET A 12 3.54 -10.59 8.24
C MET A 12 3.38 -11.52 7.03
N LEU A 13 2.82 -11.05 5.92
CA LEU A 13 2.76 -11.81 4.67
C LEU A 13 4.09 -11.83 3.92
N GLN A 14 5.01 -10.90 4.22
CA GLN A 14 6.34 -10.92 3.64
C GLN A 14 7.19 -12.03 4.28
N ASP A 15 7.68 -12.94 3.45
CA ASP A 15 8.57 -14.02 3.84
C ASP A 15 9.84 -14.06 2.97
N ALA A 16 10.70 -15.05 3.19
CA ALA A 16 11.92 -15.23 2.41
C ALA A 16 11.67 -15.55 0.92
N ASN A 17 10.46 -15.99 0.57
CA ASN A 17 10.07 -16.32 -0.81
C ASN A 17 9.47 -15.12 -1.54
N THR A 18 9.10 -14.06 -0.82
CA THR A 18 8.45 -12.85 -1.33
C THR A 18 9.21 -11.57 -0.97
N PRO A 19 10.52 -11.48 -1.26
CA PRO A 19 11.28 -10.28 -0.97
C PRO A 19 10.72 -9.09 -1.75
N GLY A 20 10.55 -7.96 -1.08
CA GLY A 20 10.08 -6.72 -1.72
C GLY A 20 8.56 -6.56 -1.79
N PHE A 21 7.77 -7.55 -1.37
CA PHE A 21 6.30 -7.47 -1.35
C PHE A 21 5.76 -6.17 -0.77
N MET A 22 6.29 -5.73 0.38
CA MET A 22 5.86 -4.47 1.00
C MET A 22 6.18 -3.23 0.17
N ALA A 23 7.33 -3.20 -0.51
CA ALA A 23 7.71 -2.08 -1.35
C ALA A 23 6.80 -1.97 -2.59
N ASP A 24 6.51 -3.11 -3.21
CA ASP A 24 5.61 -3.18 -4.37
C ASP A 24 4.18 -2.78 -3.98
N LEU A 25 3.69 -3.29 -2.84
CA LEU A 25 2.35 -2.98 -2.33
C LEU A 25 2.18 -1.49 -2.00
N ILE A 26 3.17 -0.89 -1.32
CA ILE A 26 3.14 0.55 -1.00
C ILE A 26 3.20 1.38 -2.28
N THR A 27 4.05 0.99 -3.24
CA THR A 27 4.15 1.68 -4.54
C THR A 27 2.81 1.67 -5.26
N LEU A 28 2.16 0.51 -5.36
CA LEU A 28 0.85 0.38 -6.00
C LEU A 28 -0.23 1.19 -5.26
N TYR A 29 -0.24 1.12 -3.92
CA TYR A 29 -1.18 1.88 -3.10
C TYR A 29 -1.05 3.39 -3.31
N CYS A 30 0.18 3.92 -3.34
CA CYS A 30 0.41 5.35 -3.56
C CYS A 30 -0.02 5.78 -4.97
N GLN A 31 0.35 5.03 -6.00
CA GLN A 31 -0.04 5.33 -7.39
C GLN A 31 -1.56 5.33 -7.57
N ASP A 32 -2.24 4.33 -7.01
CA ASP A 32 -3.69 4.24 -7.12
C ASP A 32 -4.41 5.32 -6.30
N SER A 33 -3.88 5.64 -5.12
CA SER A 33 -4.41 6.74 -4.28
C SER A 33 -4.30 8.09 -5.00
N GLU A 34 -3.18 8.38 -5.66
CA GLU A 34 -3.00 9.60 -6.46
C GLU A 34 -4.03 9.68 -7.60
N ARG A 35 -4.24 8.57 -8.32
CA ARG A 35 -5.24 8.47 -9.39
C ARG A 35 -6.65 8.73 -8.86
N ILE A 36 -7.05 8.06 -7.78
CA ILE A 36 -8.38 8.21 -7.15
C ILE A 36 -8.59 9.65 -6.67
N LEU A 37 -7.58 10.25 -6.03
CA LEU A 37 -7.66 11.65 -5.57
C LEU A 37 -7.82 12.62 -6.75
N ALA A 38 -7.12 12.39 -7.87
CA ALA A 38 -7.26 13.18 -9.08
C ALA A 38 -8.67 13.04 -9.69
N GLU A 39 -9.22 11.83 -9.72
CA GLU A 39 -10.59 11.56 -10.21
C GLU A 39 -11.65 12.24 -9.35
N ILE A 40 -11.52 12.17 -8.02
CA ILE A 40 -12.45 12.84 -7.09
C ILE A 40 -12.36 14.37 -7.21
N SER A 41 -11.15 14.92 -7.40
CA SER A 41 -10.96 16.37 -7.51
C SER A 41 -11.47 16.95 -8.83
N GLN A 42 -11.66 16.11 -9.85
CA GLN A 42 -12.20 16.50 -11.16
C GLN A 42 -13.73 16.35 -11.26
N ALA A 43 -14.36 15.68 -10.30
CA ALA A 43 -15.81 15.50 -10.20
C ALA A 43 -16.49 16.71 -9.55
#